data_AF-A0A923EM32-F1
#
_entry.id   AF-A0A923EM32-F1
#
_cell.length_a   1.000
_cell.length_b   1.000
_cell.length_c   1.000
_cell.angle_alpha   90.00
_cell.angle_beta   90.00
_cell.angle_gamma   90.00
#
_symmetry.space_group_name_H-M   'P 1'
#
loop_
_entity.id
_entity.type
_entity.pdbx_description
1 polymer ?
#
loop_
_entity_poly.entity_id
_entity_poly.type
_entity_poly.pdbx_seq_one_letter_code
_entity_poly.pdbx_strand_id
1 'polypeptide(L)' 'MRFPNQRLAQLFTLLRNETLPQDELAQRLSVSTRTVRADITALNTLLAQYGAQFILTAAAVIS' A
#
# COMPACT_ATOMS: atom_id res chain seq x y z
N MET A 1 3.94 5.00 -15.05
CA MET A 1 4.66 5.35 -13.81
C MET A 1 5.81 4.38 -13.62
N ARG A 2 6.99 4.85 -13.20
CA ARG A 2 8.12 3.99 -12.81
C ARG A 2 8.25 3.96 -11.30
N PHE A 3 8.29 2.77 -10.71
CA PHE A 3 8.49 2.60 -9.28
C PHE A 3 9.99 2.49 -8.95
N PRO A 4 10.43 3.06 -7.82
CA PRO A 4 11.83 3.06 -7.43
C PRO A 4 12.33 1.68 -6.94
N ASN A 5 11.42 0.79 -6.54
CA ASN A 5 11.72 -0.58 -6.19
C ASN A 5 10.54 -1.51 -6.52
N GLN A 6 10.84 -2.80 -6.59
CA GLN A 6 9.84 -3.83 -6.92
C GLN A 6 8.72 -3.89 -5.88
N ARG A 7 9.02 -3.66 -4.60
CA ARG A 7 8.04 -3.77 -3.51
C ARG A 7 6.94 -2.71 -3.62
N LEU A 8 7.26 -1.47 -3.99
CA LEU A 8 6.25 -0.44 -4.25
C LEU A 8 5.40 -0.76 -5.48
N ALA A 9 5.98 -1.39 -6.51
CA ALA A 9 5.20 -1.85 -7.67
C ALA A 9 4.22 -2.96 -7.30
N GLN A 10 4.64 -3.91 -6.45
CA GLN A 10 3.78 -4.98 -5.92
C GLN A 10 2.68 -4.41 -5.03
N LEU A 11 3.03 -3.54 -4.08
CA LEU A 11 2.06 -2.89 -3.19
C LEU A 11 0.99 -2.13 -3.98
N PHE A 12 1.41 -1.36 -4.98
CA PHE A 12 0.48 -0.65 -5.86
C PHE A 12 -0.45 -1.60 -6.65
N THR A 13 0.08 -2.72 -7.13
CA THR A 13 -0.71 -3.71 -7.86
C THR A 13 -1.77 -4.35 -6.96
N LEU A 14 -1.43 -4.69 -5.72
CA LEU A 14 -2.37 -5.23 -4.74
C LEU A 14 -3.49 -4.24 -4.42
N LEU A 15 -3.12 -3.01 -4.05
CA LEU A 15 -4.08 -1.98 -3.62
C LEU A 15 -4.92 -1.40 -4.77
N ARG A 16 -4.51 -1.56 -6.02
CA ARG A 16 -5.33 -1.20 -7.18
C ARG A 16 -6.52 -2.16 -7.35
N ASN A 17 -6.35 -3.42 -6.99
CA ASN A 17 -7.36 -4.45 -7.24
C ASN A 17 -8.39 -4.54 -6.11
N GLU A 18 -7.96 -4.36 -4.87
CA GLU A 18 -8.79 -4.50 -3.67
C GLU A 18 -8.27 -3.64 -2.52
N THR A 19 -9.18 -3.24 -1.63
CA THR A 19 -8.81 -2.62 -0.36
C THR A 19 -8.36 -3.71 0.61
N LEU A 20 -7.12 -3.64 1.09
CA LEU A 20 -6.55 -4.64 1.98
C LEU A 20 -6.18 -4.04 3.35
N PRO A 21 -6.42 -4.77 4.46
CA PRO A 21 -5.91 -4.39 5.76
C PRO A 21 -4.37 -4.46 5.79
N GLN A 22 -3.75 -3.65 6.64
CA GLN A 22 -2.28 -3.53 6.71
C GLN A 22 -1.60 -4.85 7.11
N ASP A 23 -2.23 -5.63 7.98
CA ASP A 23 -1.70 -6.92 8.44
C ASP A 23 -1.68 -7.95 7.31
N GLU A 24 -2.67 -7.91 6.44
CA GLU A 24 -2.72 -8.79 5.27
C GLU A 24 -1.69 -8.37 4.21
N LEU A 25 -1.52 -7.07 3.98
CA LEU A 25 -0.43 -6.55 3.13
C LEU A 25 0.94 -6.97 3.67
N ALA A 26 1.12 -6.92 4.99
CA ALA A 26 2.36 -7.31 5.64
C ALA A 26 2.67 -8.80 5.42
N GLN A 27 1.66 -9.67 5.57
CA GLN A 27 1.78 -11.10 5.27
C GLN A 27 2.11 -11.36 3.79
N ARG A 28 1.32 -10.80 2.87
CA ARG A 28 1.48 -11.01 1.42
C ARG A 28 2.84 -10.52 0.90
N LEU A 29 3.37 -9.44 1.48
CA LEU A 29 4.67 -8.87 1.11
C LEU A 29 5.84 -9.42 1.96
N SER A 30 5.56 -10.29 2.93
CA SER A 30 6.56 -10.83 3.87
C SER A 30 7.38 -9.74 4.58
N VAL A 31 6.70 -8.69 5.07
CA VAL A 31 7.30 -7.57 5.80
C VAL A 31 6.51 -7.25 7.06
N SER A 32 7.00 -6.32 7.89
CA SER A 32 6.23 -5.83 9.04
C SER A 32 5.14 -4.83 8.63
N THR A 33 4.10 -4.68 9.45
CA THR A 33 3.07 -3.63 9.28
C THR A 33 3.66 -2.23 9.31
N ARG A 34 4.73 -2.00 10.09
CA ARG A 34 5.52 -0.76 10.06
C ARG A 34 6.14 -0.52 8.68
N THR A 35 6.68 -1.57 8.04
CA THR A 35 7.25 -1.49 6.68
C THR A 35 6.15 -1.18 5.68
N VAL A 36 4.98 -1.83 5.77
CA VAL A 36 3.81 -1.51 4.94
C VAL A 36 3.44 -0.03 5.07
N ARG A 37 3.38 0.52 6.29
CA ARG A 37 3.11 1.95 6.50
C ARG A 37 4.16 2.85 5.83
N ALA A 38 5.44 2.51 5.95
CA ALA A 38 6.51 3.28 5.30
C ALA A 38 6.41 3.22 3.78
N ASP A 39 6.09 2.04 3.23
CA ASP A 39 5.90 1.84 1.80
C ASP A 39 4.65 2.57 1.27
N ILE A 40 3.54 2.58 2.01
CA ILE A 40 2.33 3.37 1.68
C ILE A 40 2.67 4.86 1.64
N THR A 41 3.42 5.38 2.62
CA THR A 41 3.87 6.78 2.61
C THR A 41 4.71 7.07 1.37
N ALA A 42 5.70 6.23 1.07
CA ALA A 42 6.55 6.40 -0.12
C ALA A 42 5.73 6.33 -1.42
N LEU A 43 4.78 5.40 -1.51
CA LEU A 43 3.91 5.24 -2.66
C LEU A 43 2.99 6.45 -2.84
N ASN A 44 2.40 6.97 -1.78
CA ASN A 44 1.57 8.18 -1.81
C ASN A 44 2.38 9.42 -2.24
N THR A 45 3.63 9.56 -1.79
CA THR A 45 4.52 10.63 -2.27
C THR A 45 4.73 10.57 -3.79
N LEU A 46 4.85 9.37 -4.35
CA LEU A 46 5.00 9.21 -5.80
C LEU A 46 3.69 9.49 -6.55
N LEU A 47 2.56 9.04 -6.01
CA LEU A 47 1.24 9.21 -6.63
C LEU A 47 0.74 10.65 -6.57
N ALA A 48 1.17 11.44 -5.59
CA ALA A 48 0.81 12.85 -5.46
C ALA A 48 1.18 13.67 -6.71
N GLN A 49 2.26 13.29 -7.40
CA GLN A 49 2.68 13.91 -8.68
C GLN A 49 1.65 13.72 -9.81
N TYR A 50 0.76 12.74 -9.67
CA TYR A 50 -0.31 12.40 -10.61
C TYR A 50 -1.71 12.71 -10.03
N GLY A 51 -1.79 13.43 -8.91
CA GLY A 51 -3.06 13.76 -8.26
C GLY A 51 -3.78 12.57 -7.59
N ALA A 52 -3.05 11.50 -7.26
CA ALA A 52 -3.61 10.29 -6.65
C ALA A 52 -2.99 9.99 -5.27
N GLN A 53 -3.71 9.27 -4.43
CA GLN A 53 -3.22 8.75 -3.15
C GLN A 53 -4.08 7.57 -2.67
N PHE A 54 -3.49 6.69 -1.88
CA PHE A 54 -4.22 5.72 -1.07
C PHE A 54 -4.58 6.33 0.28
N ILE A 55 -5.79 6.03 0.74
CA ILE A 55 -6.34 6.54 2.00
C ILE A 55 -6.55 5.35 2.94
N LEU A 56 -6.13 5.49 4.20
CA LEU A 56 -6.44 4.52 5.24
C LEU A 56 -7.89 4.70 5.69
N THR A 57 -8.71 3.67 5.51
CA THR A 57 -10.07 3.64 6.04
C THR A 57 -10.11 2.75 7.28
N ALA A 58 -10.82 3.19 8.32
CA ALA A 58 -11.12 2.36 9.48
C ALA A 58 -12.26 1.40 9.13
N ALA A 59 -12.03 0.49 8.17
CA ALA A 59 -12.94 -0.60 7.93
C ALA A 59 -12.72 -1.63 9.03
N ALA A 60 -13.63 -1.65 10.01
CA ALA A 60 -13.75 -2.80 10.91
C ALA A 60 -14.12 -3.99 10.02
N VAL A 61 -13.21 -4.96 9.87
CA VAL A 61 -13.56 -6.27 9.33
C VAL A 61 -14.46 -6.91 10.38
N ILE A 62 -15.77 -6.75 10.22
CA ILE A 62 -16.76 -7.52 10.98
C ILE A 62 -16.79 -8.88 10.29
N SER A 63 -16.00 -9.82 10.81
CA SER A 63 -16.08 -11.24 10.45
C SER A 63 -17.31 -11.89 11.07
#